data_AF-A0A3R6MRC1-F1
#
_entry.id   AF-A0A3R6MRC1-F1
#
_cell.length_a   1.000
_cell.length_b   1.000
_cell.length_c   1.000
_cell.angle_alpha   90.00
_cell.angle_beta   90.00
_cell.angle_gamma   90.00
#
_symmetry.space_group_name_H-M   'P 1'
#
loop_
_entity.id
_entity.type
_entity.pdbx_description
1 polymer ?
#
loop_
_entity_poly.entity_id
_entity_poly.type
_entity_poly.pdbx_seq_one_letter_code
_entity_poly.pdbx_strand_id
1 'polypeptide(L)'
;MEIEHCASYGNVEANNWNTGGFVGYLEKGKIRNSVSYGNVKSTVAGWEPKTGGFSGTNTKGNIQNCNAAGTVTGSHPTIAPGGFIGYDNNGTTAGCAFDKKKNPSLNAVGADSGTPGSNQIKAADTTSLLSNICGSYLGGHTLSKVDRKEATHLTEGNIQYWVCANCGGYFSDASGANMITSLDVVIAKSAEHTADRTGWHSDADNHWNTCECGEKINQSGHSFTWVIDKEATSTEKGSKHEQCTVCNYAKTAVEIPPVKAGAEETKTSYKIIEGTESSYVLQSGNSLTIRVDAEFSKFAGIKVDGVQIGKDNYDVKSGSTIVTLKSSYLNTLTAGTHNLEMLWTDGSASTTFTIQASVNQNPDNKNQETATASNTHPAAQNNTKQTTDKSPKTGDYNNPLVWAAWLIVSEIIIAGTVYYRKKKHL
;
A
#
# COMPACT_ATOMS: atom_id res chain seq x y z
N MET A 1 14.83 -29.75 -46.08
CA MET A 1 14.15 -30.31 -44.91
C MET A 1 13.37 -29.20 -44.24
N GLU A 2 12.12 -29.47 -43.87
CA GLU A 2 11.27 -28.58 -43.08
C GLU A 2 10.74 -29.38 -41.89
N ILE A 3 10.94 -28.84 -40.68
CA ILE A 3 10.43 -29.40 -39.43
C ILE A 3 9.50 -28.35 -38.81
N GLU A 4 8.29 -28.76 -38.48
CA GLU A 4 7.32 -27.86 -37.87
C GLU A 4 6.56 -28.56 -36.75
N HIS A 5 6.27 -27.82 -35.69
CA HIS A 5 5.39 -28.26 -34.61
C HIS A 5 5.86 -29.53 -33.88
N CYS A 6 7.16 -29.59 -33.61
CA CYS A 6 7.80 -30.72 -32.94
C CYS A 6 8.41 -30.32 -31.60
N ALA A 7 8.52 -31.28 -30.67
CA ALA A 7 9.19 -31.06 -29.39
C ALA A 7 10.17 -32.19 -29.06
N SER A 8 11.32 -31.84 -28.50
CA SER A 8 12.27 -32.77 -27.89
C SER A 8 12.24 -32.64 -26.36
N TYR A 9 12.08 -33.77 -25.66
CA TYR A 9 11.97 -33.80 -24.20
C TYR A 9 13.18 -34.43 -23.50
N GLY A 10 13.91 -35.29 -24.20
CA GLY A 10 15.06 -36.00 -23.65
C GLY A 10 16.27 -35.09 -23.48
N ASN A 11 17.07 -35.35 -22.44
CA ASN A 11 18.37 -34.70 -22.29
C ASN A 11 19.32 -35.19 -23.38
N VAL A 12 20.17 -34.28 -23.88
CA VAL A 12 21.18 -34.57 -24.90
C VAL A 12 22.56 -34.38 -24.29
N GLU A 13 23.35 -35.44 -24.25
CA GLU A 13 24.77 -35.40 -23.88
C GLU A 13 25.61 -35.79 -25.09
N ALA A 14 26.62 -34.98 -25.39
CA ALA A 14 27.51 -35.21 -26.52
C ALA A 14 28.98 -35.04 -26.12
N ASN A 15 29.81 -35.91 -26.69
CA ASN A 15 31.25 -35.91 -26.55
C ASN A 15 31.95 -35.46 -27.86
N ASN A 16 31.22 -34.81 -28.76
CA ASN A 16 31.71 -34.37 -30.06
C ASN A 16 31.24 -32.93 -30.41
N TRP A 17 31.76 -32.39 -31.50
CA TRP A 17 31.73 -30.98 -31.88
C TRP A 17 30.35 -30.33 -32.13
N ASN A 18 29.27 -31.05 -32.45
CA ASN A 18 27.95 -30.44 -32.71
C ASN A 18 26.90 -30.98 -31.75
N THR A 19 26.35 -30.10 -30.90
CA THR A 19 25.36 -30.50 -29.89
C THR A 19 24.21 -29.51 -29.85
N GLY A 20 23.01 -29.98 -30.18
CA GLY A 20 21.77 -29.21 -30.05
C GLY A 20 20.70 -30.05 -29.38
N GLY A 21 19.88 -29.44 -28.53
CA GLY A 21 18.78 -30.14 -27.87
C GLY A 21 17.66 -30.55 -28.82
N PHE A 22 17.55 -29.89 -29.97
CA PHE A 22 16.59 -30.22 -31.04
C PHE A 22 17.28 -30.71 -32.31
N VAL A 23 18.33 -30.00 -32.76
CA VAL A 23 19.08 -30.36 -33.98
C VAL A 23 20.58 -30.16 -33.77
N GLY A 24 21.39 -31.17 -34.08
CA GLY A 24 22.85 -31.06 -33.96
C GLY A 24 23.47 -30.13 -35.01
N TYR A 25 23.10 -30.30 -36.28
CA TYR A 25 23.61 -29.51 -37.40
C TYR A 25 22.49 -29.26 -38.42
N LEU A 26 22.15 -27.99 -38.65
CA LEU A 26 21.15 -27.55 -39.62
C LEU A 26 21.85 -26.84 -40.79
N GLU A 27 21.72 -27.38 -42.01
CA GLU A 27 22.18 -26.70 -43.23
C GLU A 27 21.01 -26.47 -44.18
N LYS A 28 20.76 -25.18 -44.52
CA LYS A 28 19.72 -24.75 -45.47
C LYS A 28 18.31 -25.30 -45.19
N GLY A 29 18.07 -25.77 -43.97
CA GLY A 29 16.78 -26.30 -43.52
C GLY A 29 15.92 -25.23 -42.85
N LYS A 30 14.64 -25.53 -42.71
CA LYS A 30 13.67 -24.69 -42.00
C LYS A 30 13.13 -25.40 -40.77
N ILE A 31 13.08 -24.72 -39.65
CA ILE A 31 12.45 -25.23 -38.42
C ILE A 31 11.49 -24.17 -37.89
N ARG A 32 10.25 -24.56 -37.60
CA ARG A 32 9.21 -23.64 -37.14
C ARG A 32 8.46 -24.19 -35.94
N ASN A 33 7.99 -23.30 -35.07
CA ASN A 33 6.98 -23.62 -34.05
C ASN A 33 7.36 -24.84 -33.19
N SER A 34 8.65 -24.99 -32.83
CA SER A 34 9.21 -26.20 -32.23
C SER A 34 9.98 -25.92 -30.95
N VAL A 35 10.12 -26.91 -30.07
CA VAL A 35 10.64 -26.71 -28.70
C VAL A 35 11.67 -27.76 -28.32
N SER A 36 12.75 -27.31 -27.68
CA SER A 36 13.71 -28.14 -26.96
C SER A 36 13.51 -28.00 -25.46
N TYR A 37 12.95 -29.01 -24.80
CA TYR A 37 12.73 -29.02 -23.35
C TYR A 37 13.90 -29.62 -22.57
N GLY A 38 14.60 -30.59 -23.16
CA GLY A 38 15.67 -31.33 -22.50
C GLY A 38 16.91 -30.48 -22.25
N ASN A 39 17.67 -30.87 -21.22
CA ASN A 39 18.97 -30.26 -20.93
C ASN A 39 20.00 -30.70 -21.97
N VAL A 40 20.94 -29.81 -22.29
CA VAL A 40 21.99 -30.03 -23.28
C VAL A 40 23.34 -29.94 -22.60
N LYS A 41 24.17 -30.99 -22.74
CA LYS A 41 25.50 -31.06 -22.16
C LYS A 41 26.52 -31.47 -23.20
N SER A 42 27.59 -30.69 -23.34
CA SER A 42 28.77 -31.08 -24.11
C SER A 42 29.95 -31.33 -23.18
N THR A 43 30.57 -32.51 -23.29
CA THR A 43 31.76 -32.90 -22.52
C THR A 43 33.06 -32.58 -23.24
N VAL A 44 33.00 -31.87 -24.37
CA VAL A 44 34.16 -31.54 -25.20
C VAL A 44 34.98 -30.44 -24.55
N ALA A 45 36.28 -30.68 -24.37
CA ALA A 45 37.22 -29.73 -23.78
C ALA A 45 38.42 -29.37 -24.67
N GLY A 46 38.73 -30.19 -25.69
CA GLY A 46 39.98 -30.08 -26.47
C GLY A 46 39.86 -29.54 -27.91
N TRP A 47 38.65 -29.36 -28.43
CA TRP A 47 38.39 -28.76 -29.75
C TRP A 47 37.10 -27.93 -29.71
N GLU A 48 36.86 -27.12 -30.73
CA GLU A 48 35.74 -26.17 -30.84
C GLU A 48 34.36 -26.87 -30.73
N PRO A 49 33.64 -26.74 -29.60
CA PRO A 49 32.30 -27.29 -29.47
C PRO A 49 31.23 -26.27 -29.86
N LYS A 50 30.31 -26.72 -30.70
CA LYS A 50 29.16 -25.97 -31.22
C LYS A 50 27.92 -26.43 -30.48
N THR A 51 27.83 -26.01 -29.21
CA THR A 51 26.79 -26.44 -28.28
C THR A 51 25.72 -25.36 -28.13
N GLY A 52 24.48 -25.69 -28.48
CA GLY A 52 23.33 -24.80 -28.34
C GLY A 52 22.13 -25.48 -27.68
N GLY A 53 21.31 -24.71 -26.97
CA GLY A 53 20.10 -25.25 -26.33
C GLY A 53 19.06 -25.79 -27.31
N PHE A 54 18.98 -25.20 -28.50
CA PHE A 54 18.10 -25.65 -29.59
C PHE A 54 18.90 -26.30 -30.71
N SER A 55 19.84 -25.57 -31.29
CA SER A 55 20.64 -26.00 -32.43
C SER A 55 22.12 -25.97 -32.12
N GLY A 56 22.87 -27.02 -32.46
CA GLY A 56 24.32 -27.01 -32.38
C GLY A 56 24.91 -26.04 -33.40
N THR A 57 24.80 -26.37 -34.69
CA THR A 57 25.18 -25.49 -35.80
C THR A 57 23.99 -25.09 -36.66
N ASN A 58 23.94 -23.82 -37.08
CA ASN A 58 22.99 -23.30 -38.07
C ASN A 58 23.72 -22.66 -39.26
N THR A 59 23.77 -23.35 -40.40
CA THR A 59 24.40 -22.89 -41.64
C THR A 59 23.33 -22.56 -42.68
N LYS A 60 23.11 -21.27 -42.96
CA LYS A 60 22.09 -20.82 -43.94
C LYS A 60 20.68 -21.38 -43.68
N GLY A 61 20.41 -21.82 -42.45
CA GLY A 61 19.11 -22.31 -42.02
C GLY A 61 18.19 -21.18 -41.57
N ASN A 62 16.90 -21.50 -41.41
CA ASN A 62 15.88 -20.58 -40.96
C ASN A 62 15.08 -21.20 -39.81
N ILE A 63 15.24 -20.66 -38.60
CA ILE A 63 14.58 -21.16 -37.39
C ILE A 63 13.61 -20.08 -36.89
N GLN A 64 12.31 -20.38 -36.84
CA GLN A 64 11.29 -19.39 -36.49
C GLN A 64 10.39 -19.89 -35.35
N ASN A 65 10.05 -19.02 -34.41
CA ASN A 65 9.14 -19.31 -33.29
C ASN A 65 9.54 -20.58 -32.52
N CYS A 66 10.84 -20.78 -32.30
CA CYS A 66 11.36 -21.96 -31.63
C CYS A 66 11.96 -21.61 -30.26
N ASN A 67 11.87 -22.54 -29.31
CA ASN A 67 12.22 -22.26 -27.92
C ASN A 67 13.16 -23.31 -27.33
N ALA A 68 14.13 -22.88 -26.52
CA ALA A 68 15.01 -23.74 -25.74
C ALA A 68 14.78 -23.54 -24.23
N ALA A 69 14.16 -24.52 -23.58
CA ALA A 69 13.78 -24.47 -22.17
C ALA A 69 14.74 -25.23 -21.23
N GLY A 70 15.64 -26.03 -21.77
CA GLY A 70 16.64 -26.77 -20.98
C GLY A 70 17.79 -25.91 -20.47
N THR A 71 18.55 -26.44 -19.51
CA THR A 71 19.90 -25.93 -19.21
C THR A 71 20.86 -26.30 -20.32
N VAL A 72 21.88 -25.46 -20.56
CA VAL A 72 22.94 -25.71 -21.52
C VAL A 72 24.28 -25.63 -20.81
N THR A 73 25.07 -26.69 -20.92
CA THR A 73 26.38 -26.79 -20.25
C THR A 73 27.44 -27.22 -21.25
N GLY A 74 28.55 -26.49 -21.31
CA GLY A 74 29.73 -26.84 -22.09
C GLY A 74 30.95 -26.97 -21.18
N SER A 75 31.86 -27.88 -21.52
CA SER A 75 33.10 -28.14 -20.75
C SER A 75 34.35 -27.46 -21.32
N HIS A 76 34.24 -26.72 -22.42
CA HIS A 76 35.40 -26.06 -23.03
C HIS A 76 35.82 -24.83 -22.23
N PRO A 77 37.13 -24.63 -21.96
CA PRO A 77 37.60 -23.58 -21.06
C PRO A 77 37.33 -22.17 -21.58
N THR A 78 37.27 -21.97 -22.90
CA THR A 78 37.18 -20.64 -23.53
C THR A 78 36.00 -20.45 -24.46
N ILE A 79 35.32 -21.52 -24.87
CA ILE A 79 34.24 -21.45 -25.87
C ILE A 79 32.94 -21.71 -25.14
N ALA A 80 32.23 -20.63 -24.83
CA ALA A 80 30.96 -20.71 -24.16
C ALA A 80 29.88 -21.26 -25.12
N PRO A 81 29.00 -22.16 -24.65
CA PRO A 81 27.85 -22.60 -25.42
C PRO A 81 26.87 -21.44 -25.65
N GLY A 82 26.04 -21.56 -26.66
CA GLY A 82 24.90 -20.66 -26.83
C GLY A 82 23.68 -21.17 -26.07
N GLY A 83 22.93 -20.25 -25.48
CA GLY A 83 21.63 -20.55 -24.88
C GLY A 83 20.63 -21.12 -25.90
N PHE A 84 20.77 -20.75 -27.18
CA PHE A 84 19.89 -21.22 -28.26
C PHE A 84 20.67 -21.88 -29.42
N ILE A 85 21.60 -21.17 -30.06
CA ILE A 85 22.46 -21.71 -31.15
C ILE A 85 23.90 -21.82 -30.66
N GLY A 86 24.58 -22.95 -30.89
CA GLY A 86 25.99 -23.08 -30.59
C GLY A 86 26.88 -22.29 -31.55
N TYR A 87 26.72 -22.52 -32.85
CA TYR A 87 27.48 -21.88 -33.93
C TYR A 87 26.55 -21.46 -35.05
N ASP A 88 26.56 -20.18 -35.42
CA ASP A 88 25.80 -19.67 -36.56
C ASP A 88 26.73 -19.33 -37.72
N ASN A 89 26.30 -19.67 -38.93
CA ASN A 89 26.99 -19.36 -40.18
C ASN A 89 25.99 -18.94 -41.24
N ASN A 90 25.73 -17.63 -41.27
CA ASN A 90 24.79 -16.99 -42.18
C ASN A 90 23.37 -17.57 -42.06
N GLY A 91 22.98 -17.97 -40.85
CA GLY A 91 21.64 -18.44 -40.54
C GLY A 91 20.66 -17.30 -40.28
N THR A 92 19.38 -17.64 -40.12
CA THR A 92 18.34 -16.69 -39.73
C THR A 92 17.50 -17.24 -38.59
N THR A 93 17.20 -16.39 -37.61
CA THR A 93 16.24 -16.68 -36.56
C THR A 93 15.25 -15.55 -36.32
N ALA A 94 13.99 -15.90 -36.05
CA ALA A 94 12.91 -14.94 -35.79
C ALA A 94 11.94 -15.48 -34.73
N GLY A 95 11.58 -14.67 -33.73
CA GLY A 95 10.63 -15.09 -32.68
C GLY A 95 11.13 -16.23 -31.80
N CYS A 96 12.45 -16.46 -31.74
CA CYS A 96 13.04 -17.55 -30.97
C CYS A 96 13.41 -17.09 -29.55
N ALA A 97 13.49 -18.01 -28.60
CA ALA A 97 13.89 -17.68 -27.23
C ALA A 97 14.58 -18.84 -26.50
N PHE A 98 15.36 -18.50 -25.47
CA PHE A 98 15.92 -19.47 -24.52
C PHE A 98 15.70 -19.03 -23.07
N ASP A 99 15.72 -20.01 -22.15
CA ASP A 99 15.55 -19.77 -20.71
C ASP A 99 16.80 -19.10 -20.12
N LYS A 100 16.73 -17.78 -19.92
CA LYS A 100 17.81 -16.98 -19.33
C LYS A 100 17.98 -17.26 -17.84
N LYS A 101 16.92 -17.62 -17.12
CA LYS A 101 16.99 -17.92 -15.69
C LYS A 101 17.80 -19.20 -15.46
N LYS A 102 17.64 -20.20 -16.32
CA LYS A 102 18.45 -21.43 -16.31
C LYS A 102 19.86 -21.24 -16.87
N ASN A 103 20.04 -20.27 -17.77
CA ASN A 103 21.29 -20.03 -18.48
C ASN A 103 21.78 -18.56 -18.32
N PRO A 104 22.00 -18.08 -17.08
CA PRO A 104 22.19 -16.66 -16.79
C PRO A 104 23.47 -16.06 -17.40
N SER A 105 24.49 -16.87 -17.64
CA SER A 105 25.76 -16.45 -18.22
C SER A 105 25.83 -16.59 -19.75
N LEU A 106 24.86 -17.26 -20.38
CA LEU A 106 24.95 -17.56 -21.81
C LEU A 106 24.38 -16.44 -22.68
N ASN A 107 25.04 -16.26 -23.83
CA ASN A 107 24.53 -15.49 -24.96
C ASN A 107 23.56 -16.35 -25.78
N ALA A 108 22.77 -15.75 -26.66
CA ALA A 108 21.86 -16.50 -27.53
C ALA A 108 22.60 -17.43 -28.50
N VAL A 109 23.72 -16.93 -29.07
CA VAL A 109 24.65 -17.66 -29.92
C VAL A 109 25.95 -17.88 -29.16
N GLY A 110 26.59 -19.04 -29.33
CA GLY A 110 27.88 -19.37 -28.69
C GLY A 110 29.01 -18.43 -29.08
N ALA A 111 30.11 -18.49 -28.32
CA ALA A 111 31.21 -17.52 -28.39
C ALA A 111 32.03 -17.56 -29.69
N ASP A 112 32.07 -18.73 -30.34
CA ASP A 112 32.79 -18.94 -31.60
C ASP A 112 31.76 -19.10 -32.71
N SER A 113 31.46 -18.02 -33.43
CA SER A 113 30.49 -18.04 -34.53
C SER A 113 31.18 -17.71 -35.85
N GLY A 114 30.66 -18.24 -36.96
CA GLY A 114 31.22 -18.04 -38.29
C GLY A 114 30.89 -16.66 -38.85
N THR A 115 30.41 -16.59 -40.10
CA THR A 115 29.78 -15.35 -40.58
C THR A 115 28.49 -15.14 -39.78
N PRO A 116 28.35 -14.06 -38.98
CA PRO A 116 27.17 -13.87 -38.15
C PRO A 116 25.92 -13.79 -39.01
N GLY A 117 24.95 -14.66 -38.75
CA GLY A 117 23.62 -14.57 -39.34
C GLY A 117 22.72 -13.55 -38.65
N SER A 118 21.48 -13.45 -39.13
CA SER A 118 20.47 -12.57 -38.55
C SER A 118 19.80 -13.26 -37.38
N ASN A 119 20.14 -12.85 -36.16
CA ASN A 119 19.72 -13.55 -34.95
C ASN A 119 18.74 -12.75 -34.09
N GLN A 120 17.44 -13.04 -34.20
CA GLN A 120 16.39 -12.48 -33.33
C GLN A 120 15.96 -13.52 -32.28
N ILE A 121 16.80 -13.69 -31.26
CA ILE A 121 16.61 -14.66 -30.18
C ILE A 121 16.53 -13.90 -28.85
N LYS A 122 15.40 -14.06 -28.13
CA LYS A 122 15.18 -13.43 -26.83
C LYS A 122 15.74 -14.29 -25.70
N ALA A 123 16.55 -13.68 -24.84
CA ALA A 123 16.85 -14.22 -23.52
C ALA A 123 15.64 -13.95 -22.61
N ALA A 124 14.78 -14.94 -22.41
CA ALA A 124 13.52 -14.80 -21.67
C ALA A 124 13.64 -15.39 -20.27
N ASP A 125 12.98 -14.80 -19.26
CA ASP A 125 12.74 -15.52 -18.02
C ASP A 125 11.88 -16.77 -18.28
N THR A 126 11.90 -17.73 -17.34
CA THR A 126 11.19 -19.01 -17.50
C THR A 126 9.70 -18.84 -17.80
N THR A 127 9.01 -17.89 -17.17
CA THR A 127 7.57 -17.68 -17.36
C THR A 127 7.29 -17.11 -18.74
N SER A 128 8.03 -16.09 -19.16
CA SER A 128 7.95 -15.51 -20.51
C SER A 128 8.28 -16.56 -21.59
N LEU A 129 9.27 -17.41 -21.37
CA LEU A 129 9.60 -18.50 -22.30
C LEU A 129 8.45 -19.50 -22.42
N LEU A 130 7.88 -19.94 -21.31
CA LEU A 130 6.73 -20.85 -21.32
C LEU A 130 5.50 -20.18 -21.98
N SER A 131 5.37 -18.86 -21.86
CA SER A 131 4.36 -18.10 -22.59
C SER A 131 4.58 -18.13 -24.10
N ASN A 132 5.81 -17.92 -24.56
CA ASN A 132 6.15 -18.04 -25.98
C ASN A 132 5.85 -19.45 -26.49
N ILE A 133 6.15 -20.49 -25.70
CA ILE A 133 5.83 -21.89 -26.01
C ILE A 133 4.31 -22.10 -26.11
N CYS A 134 3.51 -21.46 -25.26
CA CYS A 134 2.06 -21.51 -25.39
C CYS A 134 1.60 -21.04 -26.78
N GLY A 135 2.05 -19.85 -27.20
CA GLY A 135 1.67 -19.29 -28.51
C GLY A 135 2.26 -20.02 -29.71
N SER A 136 3.53 -20.43 -29.64
CA SER A 136 4.25 -21.02 -30.78
C SER A 136 4.05 -22.52 -30.95
N TYR A 137 3.80 -23.27 -29.86
CA TYR A 137 3.75 -24.73 -29.89
C TYR A 137 2.46 -25.31 -29.30
N LEU A 138 1.91 -24.78 -28.21
CA LEU A 138 0.71 -25.36 -27.57
C LEU A 138 -0.62 -24.85 -28.16
N GLY A 139 -0.58 -24.00 -29.18
CA GLY A 139 -1.77 -23.47 -29.85
C GLY A 139 -2.48 -22.34 -29.07
N GLY A 140 -1.82 -21.75 -28.06
CA GLY A 140 -2.32 -20.61 -27.30
C GLY A 140 -2.38 -20.85 -25.79
N HIS A 141 -3.06 -19.93 -25.09
CA HIS A 141 -3.22 -19.97 -23.63
C HIS A 141 -4.52 -20.67 -23.24
N THR A 142 -4.44 -21.56 -22.24
CA THR A 142 -5.61 -22.13 -21.57
C THR A 142 -5.85 -21.34 -20.27
N LEU A 143 -6.71 -20.33 -20.34
CA LEU A 143 -6.89 -19.33 -19.29
C LEU A 143 -8.05 -19.64 -18.34
N SER A 144 -7.80 -19.49 -17.04
CA SER A 144 -8.82 -19.49 -15.98
C SER A 144 -8.97 -18.10 -15.40
N LYS A 145 -10.20 -17.60 -15.32
CA LYS A 145 -10.51 -16.28 -14.74
C LYS A 145 -10.39 -16.34 -13.21
N VAL A 146 -9.79 -15.30 -12.64
CA VAL A 146 -9.83 -14.98 -11.22
C VAL A 146 -10.58 -13.67 -11.04
N ASP A 147 -11.68 -13.72 -10.28
CA ASP A 147 -12.48 -12.54 -10.01
C ASP A 147 -11.77 -11.57 -9.06
N ARG A 148 -12.08 -10.28 -9.24
CA ARG A 148 -11.60 -9.20 -8.38
C ARG A 148 -12.01 -9.44 -6.93
N LYS A 149 -11.08 -9.20 -6.02
CA LYS A 149 -11.32 -9.21 -4.58
C LYS A 149 -10.82 -7.89 -4.01
N GLU A 150 -11.71 -7.14 -3.37
CA GLU A 150 -11.30 -5.88 -2.74
C GLU A 150 -10.34 -6.14 -1.57
N ALA A 151 -9.40 -5.21 -1.39
CA ALA A 151 -8.48 -5.25 -0.27
C ALA A 151 -9.18 -4.80 1.02
N THR A 152 -8.66 -5.27 2.15
CA THR A 152 -9.03 -4.80 3.48
C THR A 152 -7.78 -4.36 4.22
N HIS A 153 -7.91 -3.79 5.41
CA HIS A 153 -6.74 -3.46 6.24
C HIS A 153 -6.05 -4.72 6.80
N LEU A 154 -6.68 -5.90 6.66
CA LEU A 154 -6.14 -7.20 7.07
C LEU A 154 -5.49 -7.97 5.92
N THR A 155 -6.13 -7.98 4.76
CA THR A 155 -5.78 -8.83 3.64
C THR A 155 -5.62 -8.00 2.37
N GLU A 156 -4.56 -8.28 1.62
CA GLU A 156 -4.45 -7.77 0.26
C GLU A 156 -5.64 -8.28 -0.57
N GLY A 157 -6.07 -7.43 -1.50
CA GLY A 157 -7.02 -7.77 -2.54
C GLY A 157 -6.31 -8.16 -3.83
N ASN A 158 -7.08 -8.37 -4.87
CA ASN A 158 -6.58 -8.55 -6.22
C ASN A 158 -7.51 -7.90 -7.24
N ILE A 159 -6.94 -7.43 -8.35
CA ILE A 159 -7.74 -7.06 -9.53
C ILE A 159 -8.36 -8.32 -10.14
N GLN A 160 -9.24 -8.16 -11.13
CA GLN A 160 -9.63 -9.29 -11.96
C GLN A 160 -8.49 -9.63 -12.93
N TYR A 161 -8.14 -10.91 -13.06
CA TYR A 161 -7.08 -11.37 -13.96
C TYR A 161 -7.36 -12.80 -14.46
N TRP A 162 -6.51 -13.31 -15.35
CA TRP A 162 -6.55 -14.68 -15.86
C TRP A 162 -5.21 -15.36 -15.66
N VAL A 163 -5.22 -16.66 -15.38
CA VAL A 163 -4.02 -17.48 -15.21
C VAL A 163 -4.00 -18.59 -16.26
N CYS A 164 -2.87 -18.73 -16.96
CA CYS A 164 -2.69 -19.81 -17.91
C CYS A 164 -2.26 -21.10 -17.20
N ALA A 165 -3.00 -22.20 -17.42
CA ALA A 165 -2.68 -23.50 -16.85
C ALA A 165 -1.34 -24.09 -17.34
N ASN A 166 -0.90 -23.69 -18.55
CA ASN A 166 0.29 -24.25 -19.19
C ASN A 166 1.59 -23.52 -18.82
N CYS A 167 1.57 -22.18 -18.76
CA CYS A 167 2.77 -21.39 -18.47
C CYS A 167 2.80 -20.77 -17.07
N GLY A 168 1.68 -20.79 -16.33
CA GLY A 168 1.57 -20.11 -15.04
C GLY A 168 1.61 -18.58 -15.12
N GLY A 169 1.58 -18.01 -16.33
CA GLY A 169 1.55 -16.56 -16.55
C GLY A 169 0.19 -15.95 -16.18
N TYR A 170 0.23 -14.68 -15.78
CA TYR A 170 -0.92 -13.86 -15.42
C TYR A 170 -1.25 -12.92 -16.56
N PHE A 171 -2.54 -12.67 -16.81
CA PHE A 171 -3.02 -11.85 -17.91
C PHE A 171 -4.14 -10.91 -17.44
N SER A 172 -4.16 -9.69 -17.97
CA SER A 172 -5.22 -8.71 -17.68
C SER A 172 -6.45 -8.86 -18.57
N ASP A 173 -6.42 -9.78 -19.54
CA ASP A 173 -7.50 -10.02 -20.48
C ASP A 173 -7.74 -11.51 -20.76
N ALA A 174 -8.96 -11.83 -21.22
CA ALA A 174 -9.38 -13.19 -21.51
C ALA A 174 -8.79 -13.79 -22.80
N SER A 175 -8.15 -12.98 -23.66
CA SER A 175 -7.49 -13.46 -24.88
C SER A 175 -6.04 -13.89 -24.66
N GLY A 176 -5.45 -13.51 -23.53
CA GLY A 176 -4.04 -13.79 -23.21
C GLY A 176 -3.06 -12.90 -23.97
N ALA A 177 -3.51 -11.74 -24.45
CA ALA A 177 -2.66 -10.83 -25.22
C ALA A 177 -1.80 -9.94 -24.31
N ASN A 178 -2.29 -9.58 -23.13
CA ASN A 178 -1.64 -8.67 -22.20
C ASN A 178 -1.20 -9.42 -20.94
N MET A 179 0.04 -9.91 -20.99
CA MET A 179 0.69 -10.52 -19.83
C MET A 179 1.02 -9.45 -18.77
N ILE A 180 0.79 -9.79 -17.51
CA ILE A 180 1.09 -9.00 -16.32
C ILE A 180 1.87 -9.84 -15.31
N THR A 181 2.46 -9.20 -14.31
CA THR A 181 3.20 -9.88 -13.24
C THR A 181 2.29 -10.25 -12.07
N SER A 182 2.77 -11.13 -11.20
CA SER A 182 2.07 -11.43 -9.95
C SER A 182 2.01 -10.25 -8.97
N LEU A 183 2.80 -9.20 -9.16
CA LEU A 183 2.72 -7.98 -8.35
C LEU A 183 1.62 -7.05 -8.87
N ASP A 184 1.47 -6.97 -10.20
CA ASP A 184 0.44 -6.14 -10.83
C ASP A 184 -0.98 -6.59 -10.47
N VAL A 185 -1.16 -7.86 -10.07
CA VAL A 185 -2.47 -8.37 -9.68
C VAL A 185 -2.87 -7.96 -8.26
N VAL A 186 -1.93 -7.51 -7.42
CA VAL A 186 -2.15 -7.27 -5.99
C VAL A 186 -2.74 -5.89 -5.75
N ILE A 187 -3.82 -5.83 -4.96
CA ILE A 187 -4.33 -4.58 -4.39
C ILE A 187 -3.83 -4.52 -2.95
N ALA A 188 -3.01 -3.52 -2.64
CA ALA A 188 -2.47 -3.33 -1.30
C ALA A 188 -3.58 -3.18 -0.26
N LYS A 189 -3.27 -3.55 0.99
CA LYS A 189 -4.19 -3.41 2.13
C LYS A 189 -4.69 -1.96 2.26
N SER A 190 -5.96 -1.78 2.63
CA SER A 190 -6.49 -0.45 2.92
C SER A 190 -5.88 0.10 4.22
N ALA A 191 -5.57 1.39 4.27
CA ALA A 191 -4.96 2.01 5.46
C ALA A 191 -5.97 2.30 6.59
N GLU A 192 -7.27 2.24 6.30
CA GLU A 192 -8.30 2.64 7.25
C GLU A 192 -8.63 1.53 8.24
N HIS A 193 -8.42 1.83 9.51
CA HIS A 193 -8.87 1.04 10.64
C HIS A 193 -10.18 1.62 11.18
N THR A 194 -11.20 0.79 11.32
CA THR A 194 -12.48 1.18 11.93
C THR A 194 -12.59 0.51 13.29
N ALA A 195 -12.85 1.31 14.33
CA ALA A 195 -13.12 0.77 15.66
C ALA A 195 -14.29 -0.22 15.59
N ASP A 196 -14.13 -1.36 16.23
CA ASP A 196 -15.18 -2.36 16.36
C ASP A 196 -16.30 -1.86 17.30
N ARG A 197 -17.29 -2.71 17.51
CA ARG A 197 -18.45 -2.39 18.36
C ARG A 197 -18.21 -2.66 19.85
N THR A 198 -16.99 -3.01 20.27
CA THR A 198 -16.67 -3.30 21.67
C THR A 198 -16.40 -2.02 22.49
N GLY A 199 -16.24 -0.88 21.83
CA GLY A 199 -16.10 0.42 22.48
C GLY A 199 -14.66 0.72 22.93
N TRP A 200 -14.53 1.52 23.99
CA TRP A 200 -13.24 1.85 24.59
C TRP A 200 -12.81 0.78 25.60
N HIS A 201 -11.56 0.37 25.50
CA HIS A 201 -10.85 -0.46 26.47
C HIS A 201 -9.88 0.42 27.26
N SER A 202 -9.51 -0.01 28.46
CA SER A 202 -8.59 0.71 29.33
C SER A 202 -7.74 -0.22 30.19
N ASP A 203 -6.52 0.21 30.49
CA ASP A 203 -5.67 -0.33 31.55
C ASP A 203 -5.26 0.80 32.52
N ALA A 204 -4.27 0.57 33.38
CA ALA A 204 -3.84 1.56 34.38
C ALA A 204 -3.22 2.83 33.75
N ASP A 205 -2.64 2.71 32.56
CA ASP A 205 -1.83 3.76 31.93
C ASP A 205 -2.53 4.39 30.72
N ASN A 206 -3.33 3.61 29.98
CA ASN A 206 -3.87 3.98 28.67
C ASN A 206 -5.32 3.55 28.46
N HIS A 207 -5.93 4.12 27.43
CA HIS A 207 -7.16 3.64 26.79
C HIS A 207 -6.97 3.46 25.28
N TRP A 208 -7.74 2.56 24.67
CA TRP A 208 -7.69 2.28 23.22
C TRP A 208 -9.04 1.76 22.72
N ASN A 209 -9.26 1.80 21.40
CA ASN A 209 -10.29 0.99 20.75
C ASN A 209 -9.65 -0.23 20.10
N THR A 210 -10.43 -1.29 19.94
CA THR A 210 -10.04 -2.43 19.11
C THR A 210 -10.59 -2.21 17.72
N CYS A 211 -9.77 -2.32 16.69
CA CYS A 211 -10.24 -2.31 15.31
C CYS A 211 -11.01 -3.60 15.02
N GLU A 212 -11.88 -3.63 14.00
CA GLU A 212 -12.52 -4.88 13.52
C GLU A 212 -11.51 -6.01 13.20
N CYS A 213 -10.23 -5.67 13.00
CA CYS A 213 -9.13 -6.64 12.88
C CYS A 213 -8.51 -7.18 14.16
N GLY A 214 -8.83 -6.64 15.33
CA GLY A 214 -8.22 -6.99 16.60
C GLY A 214 -6.99 -6.15 17.00
N GLU A 215 -6.48 -5.27 16.12
CA GLU A 215 -5.40 -4.34 16.46
C GLU A 215 -5.88 -3.23 17.42
N LYS A 216 -4.98 -2.77 18.30
CA LYS A 216 -5.25 -1.59 19.15
C LYS A 216 -5.09 -0.32 18.32
N ILE A 217 -6.11 0.53 18.35
CA ILE A 217 -6.10 1.85 17.68
C ILE A 217 -6.51 2.94 18.66
N ASN A 218 -6.24 4.20 18.30
CA ASN A 218 -6.51 5.37 19.15
C ASN A 218 -5.93 5.26 20.57
N GLN A 219 -4.81 4.55 20.73
CA GLN A 219 -4.20 4.38 22.04
C GLN A 219 -3.67 5.71 22.55
N SER A 220 -4.10 6.10 23.74
CA SER A 220 -3.66 7.32 24.40
C SER A 220 -3.66 7.16 25.92
N GLY A 221 -2.86 7.98 26.60
CA GLY A 221 -2.84 8.05 28.07
C GLY A 221 -4.13 8.66 28.63
N HIS A 222 -4.41 8.38 29.90
CA HIS A 222 -5.60 8.90 30.56
C HIS A 222 -5.54 10.42 30.81
N SER A 223 -6.67 11.09 30.57
CA SER A 223 -6.94 12.44 31.06
C SER A 223 -8.03 12.37 32.13
N PHE A 224 -7.69 12.74 33.37
CA PHE A 224 -8.56 12.54 34.54
C PHE A 224 -9.25 13.84 34.99
N THR A 225 -10.48 13.69 35.49
CA THR A 225 -11.16 14.70 36.30
C THR A 225 -11.63 14.11 37.64
N TRP A 226 -11.80 14.95 38.66
CA TRP A 226 -12.31 14.52 39.96
C TRP A 226 -13.83 14.44 39.95
N VAL A 227 -14.36 13.28 40.33
CA VAL A 227 -15.79 13.03 40.55
C VAL A 227 -16.01 12.84 42.05
N ILE A 228 -16.94 13.61 42.64
CA ILE A 228 -17.32 13.44 44.04
C ILE A 228 -18.33 12.29 44.12
N ASP A 229 -17.97 11.24 44.85
CA ASP A 229 -18.81 10.06 45.08
C ASP A 229 -19.77 10.28 46.25
N LYS A 230 -19.23 10.88 47.31
CA LYS A 230 -19.97 11.19 48.54
C LYS A 230 -19.46 12.54 49.05
N GLU A 231 -20.37 13.48 49.21
CA GLU A 231 -20.07 14.75 49.87
C GLU A 231 -19.64 14.52 51.32
N ALA A 232 -18.60 15.23 51.76
CA ALA A 232 -18.20 15.21 53.16
C ALA A 232 -19.19 16.04 53.99
N THR A 233 -19.49 15.58 55.20
CA THR A 233 -20.30 16.35 56.16
C THR A 233 -19.44 16.76 57.35
N SER A 234 -20.02 17.45 58.32
CA SER A 234 -19.29 17.86 59.53
C SER A 234 -18.89 16.71 60.43
N THR A 235 -19.54 15.55 60.29
CA THR A 235 -19.31 14.36 61.12
C THR A 235 -18.87 13.15 60.31
N GLU A 236 -19.14 13.12 59.00
CA GLU A 236 -18.82 11.99 58.13
C GLU A 236 -17.82 12.39 57.05
N LYS A 237 -16.86 11.49 56.79
CA LYS A 237 -15.97 11.60 55.64
C LYS A 237 -16.78 11.47 54.34
N GLY A 238 -16.36 12.23 53.34
CA GLY A 238 -16.78 12.06 51.95
C GLY A 238 -15.80 11.19 51.17
N SER A 239 -16.03 11.04 49.87
CA SER A 239 -15.13 10.34 48.96
C SER A 239 -15.20 10.94 47.55
N LYS A 240 -14.07 10.90 46.84
CA LYS A 240 -13.97 11.25 45.43
C LYS A 240 -12.99 10.34 44.71
N HIS A 241 -13.12 10.21 43.40
CA HIS A 241 -12.16 9.49 42.57
C HIS A 241 -11.78 10.28 41.33
N GLU A 242 -10.67 9.88 40.70
CA GLU A 242 -10.27 10.38 39.38
C GLU A 242 -10.89 9.49 38.29
N GLN A 243 -11.69 10.06 37.40
CA GLN A 243 -12.30 9.37 36.27
C GLN A 243 -11.75 9.89 34.95
N CYS A 244 -11.40 8.98 34.04
CA CYS A 244 -10.96 9.33 32.69
C CYS A 244 -12.14 9.92 31.89
N THR A 245 -11.94 11.07 31.26
CA THR A 245 -12.98 11.78 30.48
C THR A 245 -13.30 11.12 29.14
N VAL A 246 -12.48 10.17 28.68
CA VAL A 246 -12.62 9.49 27.39
C VAL A 246 -13.24 8.09 27.56
N CYS A 247 -12.64 7.26 28.40
CA CYS A 247 -13.02 5.85 28.55
C CYS A 247 -13.76 5.52 29.85
N ASN A 248 -13.96 6.50 30.74
CA ASN A 248 -14.55 6.32 32.07
C ASN A 248 -13.79 5.39 33.02
N TYR A 249 -12.53 5.05 32.73
CA TYR A 249 -11.67 4.37 33.69
C TYR A 249 -11.58 5.18 34.99
N ALA A 250 -11.96 4.57 36.11
CA ALA A 250 -11.95 5.18 37.43
C ALA A 250 -10.78 4.62 38.25
N LYS A 251 -10.00 5.52 38.86
CA LYS A 251 -9.03 5.14 39.89
C LYS A 251 -9.73 4.83 41.21
N THR A 252 -8.99 4.22 42.14
CA THR A 252 -9.44 4.02 43.52
C THR A 252 -9.85 5.35 44.16
N ALA A 253 -11.04 5.39 44.74
CA ALA A 253 -11.54 6.55 45.46
C ALA A 253 -10.65 6.88 46.67
N VAL A 254 -10.47 8.17 46.91
CA VAL A 254 -9.78 8.72 48.09
C VAL A 254 -10.79 9.40 49.00
N GLU A 255 -10.53 9.36 50.31
CA GLU A 255 -11.39 10.00 51.30
C GLU A 255 -11.26 11.53 51.29
N ILE A 256 -12.39 12.22 51.43
CA ILE A 256 -12.44 13.65 51.71
C ILE A 256 -12.64 13.82 53.22
N PRO A 257 -11.78 14.57 53.93
CA PRO A 257 -11.92 14.77 55.37
C PRO A 257 -13.23 15.50 55.74
N PRO A 258 -13.76 15.32 56.96
CA PRO A 258 -14.97 15.98 57.42
C PRO A 258 -14.81 17.51 57.44
N VAL A 259 -15.87 18.22 57.08
CA VAL A 259 -15.87 19.69 56.98
C VAL A 259 -16.03 20.29 58.38
N LYS A 260 -15.00 20.94 58.95
CA LYS A 260 -15.09 21.51 60.32
C LYS A 260 -16.22 22.54 60.41
N ALA A 261 -17.15 22.34 61.34
CA ALA A 261 -18.21 23.29 61.69
C ALA A 261 -17.58 24.61 62.16
N GLY A 262 -17.57 25.61 61.29
CA GLY A 262 -16.91 26.90 61.52
C GLY A 262 -16.33 27.55 60.26
N ALA A 263 -16.20 26.81 59.16
CA ALA A 263 -16.00 27.39 57.83
C ALA A 263 -17.30 27.25 57.04
N GLU A 264 -18.18 28.24 57.12
CA GLU A 264 -18.94 28.58 55.91
C GLU A 264 -17.88 28.97 54.88
N GLU A 265 -17.61 28.09 53.91
CA GLU A 265 -17.16 28.60 52.62
C GLU A 265 -18.35 29.37 52.07
N THR A 266 -18.37 30.67 52.33
CA THR A 266 -19.12 31.61 51.50
C THR A 266 -18.62 31.38 50.08
N LYS A 267 -19.33 30.55 49.32
CA LYS A 267 -19.05 30.32 47.90
C LYS A 267 -19.03 31.70 47.25
N THR A 268 -17.85 32.17 46.88
CA THR A 268 -17.70 33.54 46.38
C THR A 268 -18.33 33.56 44.99
N SER A 269 -19.45 34.27 44.85
CA SER A 269 -20.03 34.53 43.54
C SER A 269 -19.24 35.64 42.88
N TYR A 270 -18.47 35.31 41.84
CA TYR A 270 -17.69 36.32 41.13
C TYR A 270 -18.54 37.08 40.12
N LYS A 271 -18.23 38.37 39.95
CA LYS A 271 -18.93 39.25 38.99
C LYS A 271 -18.31 39.12 37.61
N ILE A 272 -19.14 38.91 36.60
CA ILE A 272 -18.71 38.96 35.20
C ILE A 272 -18.62 40.42 34.76
N ILE A 273 -17.46 40.81 34.25
CA ILE A 273 -17.12 42.18 33.83
C ILE A 273 -17.44 42.36 32.34
N GLU A 274 -17.22 41.33 31.52
CA GLU A 274 -17.33 41.42 30.06
C GLU A 274 -17.72 40.07 29.46
N GLY A 275 -18.44 40.09 28.34
CA GLY A 275 -18.74 38.90 27.53
C GLY A 275 -20.03 38.17 27.88
N THR A 276 -20.87 38.71 28.75
CA THR A 276 -22.24 38.20 28.97
C THR A 276 -23.04 38.26 27.67
N GLU A 277 -23.80 37.21 27.37
CA GLU A 277 -24.64 37.11 26.17
C GLU A 277 -23.88 37.18 24.83
N SER A 278 -22.57 36.92 24.86
CA SER A 278 -21.75 36.86 23.64
C SER A 278 -22.29 35.84 22.64
N SER A 279 -22.02 36.07 21.35
CA SER A 279 -22.41 35.15 20.28
C SER A 279 -21.23 34.74 19.41
N TYR A 280 -21.30 33.53 18.86
CA TYR A 280 -20.33 32.98 17.93
C TYR A 280 -21.05 32.37 16.74
N VAL A 281 -20.67 32.75 15.52
CA VAL A 281 -21.13 32.12 14.29
C VAL A 281 -20.20 30.94 13.97
N LEU A 282 -20.77 29.75 13.80
CA LEU A 282 -20.01 28.55 13.43
C LEU A 282 -19.13 28.83 12.21
N GLN A 283 -17.88 28.33 12.27
CA GLN A 283 -16.86 28.50 11.24
C GLN A 283 -16.38 29.95 10.99
N SER A 284 -16.74 30.93 11.82
CA SER A 284 -16.25 32.31 11.66
C SER A 284 -14.75 32.47 11.94
N GLY A 285 -14.12 31.51 12.62
CA GLY A 285 -12.72 31.57 13.03
C GLY A 285 -12.46 32.49 14.24
N ASN A 286 -13.50 33.18 14.72
CA ASN A 286 -13.43 34.09 15.87
C ASN A 286 -13.35 33.32 17.20
N SER A 287 -12.95 33.99 18.27
CA SER A 287 -12.98 33.44 19.63
C SER A 287 -14.05 34.14 20.46
N LEU A 288 -14.43 33.52 21.58
CA LEU A 288 -15.37 34.11 22.54
C LEU A 288 -14.64 34.40 23.84
N THR A 289 -14.61 35.67 24.24
CA THR A 289 -13.85 36.12 25.42
C THR A 289 -14.79 36.62 26.50
N ILE A 290 -14.58 36.13 27.73
CA ILE A 290 -15.33 36.52 28.92
C ILE A 290 -14.34 36.92 30.00
N ARG A 291 -14.61 38.05 30.66
CA ARG A 291 -13.77 38.58 31.74
C ARG A 291 -14.54 38.55 33.04
N VAL A 292 -13.92 38.00 34.07
CA VAL A 292 -14.51 37.86 35.40
C VAL A 292 -13.65 38.56 36.44
N ASP A 293 -14.29 39.29 37.35
CA ASP A 293 -13.67 39.97 38.48
C ASP A 293 -13.24 38.97 39.55
N ALA A 294 -12.26 38.15 39.20
CA ALA A 294 -11.78 37.04 40.00
C ALA A 294 -10.27 36.88 39.86
N GLU A 295 -9.63 36.43 40.93
CA GLU A 295 -8.19 36.25 40.99
C GLU A 295 -7.76 35.05 40.14
N PHE A 296 -6.84 35.27 39.20
CA PHE A 296 -6.38 34.24 38.27
C PHE A 296 -5.71 33.05 38.97
N SER A 297 -5.03 33.28 40.10
CA SER A 297 -4.33 32.25 40.88
C SER A 297 -5.26 31.16 41.42
N LYS A 298 -6.55 31.47 41.59
CA LYS A 298 -7.57 30.57 42.12
C LYS A 298 -8.36 29.84 41.04
N PHE A 299 -8.09 30.13 39.76
CA PHE A 299 -8.89 29.60 38.66
C PHE A 299 -8.69 28.08 38.52
N ALA A 300 -9.79 27.33 38.58
CA ALA A 300 -9.82 25.88 38.62
C ALA A 300 -10.29 25.24 37.30
N GLY A 301 -11.09 25.93 36.49
CA GLY A 301 -11.52 25.41 35.19
C GLY A 301 -12.81 26.01 34.66
N ILE A 302 -13.31 25.38 33.59
CA ILE A 302 -14.51 25.81 32.87
C ILE A 302 -15.39 24.60 32.60
N LYS A 303 -16.70 24.78 32.72
CA LYS A 303 -17.72 23.88 32.21
C LYS A 303 -18.58 24.58 31.16
N VAL A 304 -18.93 23.86 30.11
CA VAL A 304 -19.94 24.26 29.13
C VAL A 304 -21.07 23.24 29.19
N ASP A 305 -22.29 23.71 29.42
CA ASP A 305 -23.49 22.88 29.65
C ASP A 305 -23.30 21.81 30.73
N GLY A 306 -22.54 22.16 31.77
CA GLY A 306 -22.21 21.26 32.88
C GLY A 306 -21.05 20.31 32.61
N VAL A 307 -20.53 20.23 31.37
CA VAL A 307 -19.39 19.39 30.99
C VAL A 307 -18.09 20.16 31.13
N GLN A 308 -17.15 19.65 31.92
CA GLN A 308 -15.83 20.26 32.10
C GLN A 308 -15.01 20.15 30.81
N ILE A 309 -14.48 21.28 30.33
CA ILE A 309 -13.74 21.35 29.06
C ILE A 309 -12.22 21.30 29.31
N GLY A 310 -11.50 20.60 28.43
CA GLY A 310 -10.04 20.47 28.51
C GLY A 310 -9.30 21.80 28.27
N LYS A 311 -8.10 21.93 28.83
CA LYS A 311 -7.28 23.16 28.76
C LYS A 311 -6.95 23.59 27.32
N ASP A 312 -6.90 22.65 26.38
CA ASP A 312 -6.62 22.93 24.97
C ASP A 312 -7.73 23.74 24.29
N ASN A 313 -8.95 23.71 24.84
CA ASN A 313 -10.14 24.35 24.27
C ASN A 313 -10.28 25.84 24.65
N TYR A 314 -9.45 26.35 25.56
CA TYR A 314 -9.53 27.73 26.01
C TYR A 314 -8.18 28.28 26.47
N ASP A 315 -8.00 29.58 26.29
CA ASP A 315 -6.90 30.33 26.86
C ASP A 315 -7.39 31.09 28.09
N VAL A 316 -6.49 31.28 29.07
CA VAL A 316 -6.80 32.05 30.28
C VAL A 316 -5.58 32.89 30.66
N LYS A 317 -5.81 34.16 31.01
CA LYS A 317 -4.73 35.11 31.37
C LYS A 317 -5.11 36.01 32.54
N SER A 318 -4.09 36.60 33.17
CA SER A 318 -4.22 37.56 34.28
C SER A 318 -4.58 38.98 33.79
N GLY A 319 -5.16 39.78 34.70
CA GLY A 319 -5.74 41.10 34.40
C GLY A 319 -7.26 41.13 34.67
N SER A 320 -7.67 40.71 35.88
CA SER A 320 -8.90 39.92 36.11
C SER A 320 -8.83 38.57 35.36
N THR A 321 -9.62 37.56 35.74
CA THR A 321 -9.55 36.28 35.02
C THR A 321 -10.21 36.45 33.64
N ILE A 322 -9.42 36.46 32.58
CA ILE A 322 -9.90 36.57 31.20
C ILE A 322 -9.83 35.18 30.57
N VAL A 323 -10.99 34.64 30.21
CA VAL A 323 -11.18 33.34 29.56
C VAL A 323 -11.50 33.57 28.08
N THR A 324 -10.80 32.88 27.19
CA THR A 324 -11.06 32.90 25.75
C THR A 324 -11.31 31.49 25.25
N LEU A 325 -12.55 31.18 24.88
CA LEU A 325 -12.91 29.92 24.23
C LEU A 325 -12.42 29.93 22.77
N LYS A 326 -11.72 28.88 22.37
CA LYS A 326 -11.14 28.78 21.02
C LYS A 326 -12.21 28.41 19.99
N SER A 327 -12.05 28.92 18.78
CA SER A 327 -12.92 28.61 17.63
C SER A 327 -13.02 27.11 17.36
N SER A 328 -11.92 26.36 17.53
CA SER A 328 -11.87 24.91 17.36
C SER A 328 -12.85 24.18 18.28
N TYR A 329 -13.00 24.65 19.52
CA TYR A 329 -13.96 24.12 20.47
C TYR A 329 -15.38 24.63 20.19
N LEU A 330 -15.54 25.94 19.93
CA LEU A 330 -16.86 26.52 19.65
C LEU A 330 -17.53 25.90 18.39
N ASN A 331 -16.72 25.42 17.44
CA ASN A 331 -17.20 24.72 16.24
C ASN A 331 -17.72 23.29 16.49
N THR A 332 -17.50 22.72 17.68
CA THR A 332 -18.04 21.39 18.03
C THR A 332 -19.42 21.47 18.69
N LEU A 333 -19.83 22.65 19.14
CA LEU A 333 -21.10 22.89 19.80
C LEU A 333 -22.24 23.05 18.78
N THR A 334 -23.43 22.61 19.17
CA THR A 334 -24.65 22.78 18.36
C THR A 334 -25.09 24.24 18.33
N ALA A 335 -25.84 24.67 17.30
CA ALA A 335 -26.46 25.99 17.34
C ALA A 335 -27.49 26.08 18.48
N GLY A 336 -27.48 27.17 19.24
CA GLY A 336 -28.33 27.37 20.41
C GLY A 336 -27.68 28.20 21.53
N THR A 337 -28.39 28.33 22.65
CA THR A 337 -27.87 28.98 23.87
C THR A 337 -27.19 27.94 24.75
N HIS A 338 -25.97 28.24 25.18
CA HIS A 338 -25.14 27.38 26.03
C HIS A 338 -24.83 28.07 27.36
N ASN A 339 -24.75 27.27 28.43
CA ASN A 339 -24.35 27.74 29.75
C ASN A 339 -22.82 27.62 29.89
N LEU A 340 -22.16 28.70 30.30
CA LEU A 340 -20.76 28.70 30.67
C LEU A 340 -20.63 28.90 32.17
N GLU A 341 -20.02 27.94 32.84
CA GLU A 341 -19.66 28.03 34.26
C GLU A 341 -18.14 28.05 34.40
N MET A 342 -17.61 29.08 35.05
CA MET A 342 -16.19 29.21 35.38
C MET A 342 -16.00 28.95 36.86
N LEU A 343 -14.98 28.16 37.19
CA LEU A 343 -14.74 27.62 38.52
C LEU A 343 -13.44 28.19 39.09
N TRP A 344 -13.49 28.60 40.36
CA TRP A 344 -12.33 28.90 41.18
C TRP A 344 -12.32 27.98 42.39
N THR A 345 -11.20 27.92 43.10
CA THR A 345 -11.03 27.08 44.30
C THR A 345 -12.01 27.40 45.43
N ASP A 346 -12.57 28.60 45.45
CA ASP A 346 -13.42 29.18 46.50
C ASP A 346 -14.75 29.76 45.97
N GLY A 347 -15.08 29.53 44.68
CA GLY A 347 -16.25 30.16 44.08
C GLY A 347 -16.48 29.81 42.61
N SER A 348 -17.51 30.42 42.03
CA SER A 348 -17.88 30.23 40.63
C SER A 348 -18.58 31.47 40.05
N ALA A 349 -18.58 31.59 38.74
CA ALA A 349 -19.41 32.54 38.01
C ALA A 349 -20.02 31.85 36.78
N SER A 350 -21.28 32.15 36.48
CA SER A 350 -21.99 31.57 35.34
C SER A 350 -22.56 32.65 34.43
N THR A 351 -22.56 32.40 33.13
CA THR A 351 -23.23 33.21 32.10
C THR A 351 -23.66 32.32 30.94
N THR A 352 -24.33 32.89 29.97
CA THR A 352 -24.74 32.21 28.74
C THR A 352 -24.10 32.85 27.53
N PHE A 353 -23.85 32.05 26.50
CA PHE A 353 -23.46 32.50 25.16
C PHE A 353 -24.27 31.78 24.09
N THR A 354 -24.33 32.33 22.89
CA THR A 354 -25.14 31.79 21.78
C THR A 354 -24.27 31.33 20.62
N ILE A 355 -24.42 30.09 20.19
CA ILE A 355 -23.88 29.56 18.94
C ILE A 355 -24.91 29.78 17.83
N GLN A 356 -24.55 30.53 16.81
CA GLN A 356 -25.36 30.75 15.62
C GLN A 356 -24.90 29.80 14.50
N ALA A 357 -25.88 29.27 13.75
CA ALA A 357 -25.59 28.45 12.58
C ALA A 357 -24.70 29.22 11.60
N SER A 358 -23.75 28.52 10.96
CA SER A 358 -22.92 29.10 9.92
C SER A 358 -23.80 29.60 8.78
N VAL A 359 -23.60 30.84 8.34
CA VAL A 359 -24.30 31.33 7.14
C VAL A 359 -23.69 30.60 5.94
N ASN A 360 -24.31 29.50 5.51
CA ASN A 360 -24.02 28.93 4.21
C ASN A 360 -24.41 29.98 3.17
N GLN A 361 -23.41 30.59 2.53
CA GLN A 361 -23.63 31.26 1.26
C GLN A 361 -24.15 30.21 0.29
N ASN A 362 -25.45 30.25 0.05
CA ASN A 362 -26.03 29.65 -1.13
C ASN A 362 -25.60 30.53 -2.33
N PRO A 363 -24.94 30.00 -3.37
CA PRO A 363 -24.56 30.80 -4.52
C PRO A 363 -25.76 30.91 -5.45
N ASP A 364 -26.53 31.98 -5.30
CA ASP A 364 -27.44 32.41 -6.35
C ASP A 364 -27.64 33.92 -6.24
N ASN A 365 -26.95 34.68 -7.10
CA ASN A 365 -27.59 35.57 -8.08
C ASN A 365 -26.56 36.40 -8.87
N LYS A 366 -26.58 36.20 -10.18
CA LYS A 366 -26.37 37.11 -11.32
C LYS A 366 -25.56 38.42 -11.16
N ASN A 367 -24.55 38.50 -12.04
CA ASN A 367 -24.24 39.60 -12.97
C ASN A 367 -24.87 40.99 -12.74
N GLN A 368 -23.99 41.98 -12.60
CA GLN A 368 -23.95 43.22 -13.41
C GLN A 368 -22.56 43.85 -13.22
N GLU A 369 -21.67 43.79 -14.22
CA GLU A 369 -21.48 44.78 -15.30
C GLU A 369 -21.14 46.17 -14.75
N THR A 370 -19.91 46.66 -14.91
CA THR A 370 -19.48 47.65 -15.93
C THR A 370 -17.97 47.94 -15.67
N ALA A 371 -17.11 48.43 -16.55
CA ALA A 371 -17.11 48.81 -17.96
C ALA A 371 -15.63 49.04 -18.35
N THR A 372 -15.29 48.90 -19.64
CA THR A 372 -14.31 49.70 -20.43
C THR A 372 -12.85 49.85 -19.94
N ALA A 373 -11.79 49.77 -20.74
CA ALA A 373 -11.62 49.95 -22.18
C ALA A 373 -10.29 49.34 -22.66
N SER A 374 -10.37 48.63 -23.79
CA SER A 374 -9.62 48.83 -25.04
C SER A 374 -8.09 48.94 -25.12
N ASN A 375 -7.61 48.24 -26.16
CA ASN A 375 -6.38 48.42 -26.99
C ASN A 375 -5.19 47.54 -26.54
N THR A 376 -4.53 46.71 -27.36
CA THR A 376 -4.38 46.66 -28.82
C THR A 376 -3.88 45.26 -29.24
N HIS A 377 -4.26 44.77 -30.42
CA HIS A 377 -3.67 43.64 -31.15
C HIS A 377 -2.63 44.22 -32.16
N PRO A 378 -1.50 43.57 -32.50
CA PRO A 378 -1.47 42.52 -33.52
C PRO A 378 -0.55 41.32 -33.20
N ALA A 379 -0.88 40.20 -33.84
CA ALA A 379 -0.21 38.91 -33.84
C ALA A 379 1.25 38.96 -34.34
N ALA A 380 2.07 38.04 -33.82
CA ALA A 380 3.16 37.43 -34.58
C ALA A 380 3.53 36.06 -34.00
N GLN A 381 3.51 35.05 -34.88
CA GLN A 381 4.10 33.74 -34.67
C GLN A 381 5.63 33.87 -34.53
N ASN A 382 6.27 33.00 -33.74
CA ASN A 382 7.47 32.30 -34.18
C ASN A 382 7.85 31.12 -33.28
N ASN A 383 8.32 30.07 -33.95
CA ASN A 383 8.83 28.80 -33.44
C ASN A 383 10.03 28.95 -32.50
N THR A 384 10.08 28.10 -31.46
CA THR A 384 11.35 27.52 -30.99
C THR A 384 11.18 26.10 -30.45
N LYS A 385 12.21 25.31 -30.73
CA LYS A 385 12.42 23.87 -30.61
C LYS A 385 13.00 23.51 -29.23
N GLN A 386 13.01 22.21 -28.90
CA GLN A 386 13.66 21.50 -27.76
C GLN A 386 12.89 21.49 -26.41
N THR A 387 12.79 20.41 -25.62
CA THR A 387 13.53 19.12 -25.57
C THR A 387 12.77 18.10 -24.69
N THR A 388 12.75 16.84 -25.16
CA THR A 388 12.89 15.54 -24.47
C THR A 388 12.14 15.23 -23.17
N ASP A 389 11.29 14.20 -23.29
CA ASP A 389 10.70 13.33 -22.29
C ASP A 389 11.67 12.84 -21.20
N LYS A 390 11.17 12.81 -19.96
CA LYS A 390 11.71 11.98 -18.88
C LYS A 390 10.99 10.63 -18.87
N SER A 391 11.71 9.56 -19.17
CA SER A 391 11.30 8.19 -18.82
C SER A 391 11.29 8.02 -17.29
N PRO A 392 10.38 7.22 -16.71
CA PRO A 392 10.45 6.84 -15.31
C PRO A 392 11.53 5.77 -15.09
N LYS A 393 12.28 5.91 -14.00
CA LYS A 393 13.26 4.93 -13.48
C LYS A 393 12.52 3.74 -12.88
N THR A 394 12.85 2.52 -13.29
CA THR A 394 12.55 1.29 -12.54
C THR A 394 13.60 1.10 -11.45
N GLY A 395 13.17 1.08 -10.19
CA GLY A 395 14.02 0.80 -9.04
C GLY A 395 14.11 -0.70 -8.79
N ASP A 396 15.32 -1.24 -8.82
CA ASP A 396 15.66 -2.58 -8.34
C ASP A 396 15.39 -2.71 -6.84
N TYR A 397 14.67 -3.76 -6.43
CA TYR A 397 14.53 -4.14 -5.02
C TYR A 397 15.12 -5.53 -4.75
N ASN A 398 16.44 -5.57 -4.54
CA ASN A 398 17.10 -6.71 -3.89
C ASN A 398 16.93 -6.59 -2.36
N ASN A 399 15.78 -7.02 -1.84
CA ASN A 399 15.59 -7.20 -0.40
C ASN A 399 15.45 -8.70 -0.06
N PRO A 400 16.51 -9.36 0.48
CA PRO A 400 16.51 -10.80 0.77
C PRO A 400 15.47 -11.23 1.81
N LEU A 401 14.90 -10.30 2.60
CA LEU A 401 13.83 -10.60 3.56
C LEU A 401 12.47 -10.87 2.90
N VAL A 402 12.23 -10.29 1.72
CA VAL A 402 11.00 -10.55 0.96
C VAL A 402 10.99 -12.00 0.48
N TRP A 403 12.12 -12.52 0.01
CA TRP A 403 12.25 -13.90 -0.47
C TRP A 403 12.00 -14.97 0.61
N ALA A 404 12.33 -14.67 1.87
CA ALA A 404 12.09 -15.59 3.00
C ALA A 404 10.60 -15.72 3.35
N ALA A 405 9.80 -14.66 3.15
CA ALA A 405 8.36 -14.69 3.42
C ALA A 405 7.56 -15.51 2.38
N TRP A 406 8.04 -15.60 1.13
CA TRP A 406 7.36 -16.34 0.06
C TRP A 406 7.49 -17.87 0.17
N LEU A 407 8.54 -18.39 0.81
CA LEU A 407 8.71 -19.84 0.96
C LEU A 407 7.69 -20.46 1.93
N ILE A 408 7.31 -19.75 2.99
CA ILE A 408 6.40 -20.26 4.03
C ILE A 408 4.95 -20.37 3.52
N VAL A 409 4.52 -19.49 2.61
CA VAL A 409 3.14 -19.50 2.08
C VAL A 409 2.91 -20.64 1.09
N SER A 410 3.96 -21.07 0.37
CA SER A 410 3.86 -22.17 -0.61
C SER A 410 3.72 -23.56 0.04
N GLU A 411 4.28 -23.77 1.24
CA GLU A 411 4.21 -25.06 1.92
C GLU A 411 2.84 -25.35 2.54
N ILE A 412 2.11 -24.29 2.96
CA ILE A 412 0.78 -24.43 3.57
C ILE A 412 -0.28 -24.90 2.55
N ILE A 413 -0.14 -24.50 1.28
CA ILE A 413 -1.08 -24.87 0.20
C ILE A 413 -0.90 -26.34 -0.24
N ILE A 414 0.34 -26.84 -0.23
CA ILE A 414 0.64 -28.24 -0.57
C ILE A 414 0.18 -29.18 0.56
N ALA A 415 0.36 -28.79 1.83
CA ALA A 415 -0.12 -29.57 2.97
C ALA A 415 -1.66 -29.67 3.00
N GLY A 416 -2.37 -28.57 2.68
CA GLY A 416 -3.83 -28.53 2.64
C GLY A 416 -4.43 -29.43 1.55
N THR A 417 -3.83 -29.50 0.37
CA THR A 417 -4.31 -30.34 -0.75
C THR A 417 -4.08 -31.84 -0.49
N VAL A 418 -3.00 -32.21 0.18
CA VAL A 418 -2.74 -33.61 0.57
C VAL A 418 -3.69 -34.07 1.68
N TYR A 419 -3.96 -33.22 2.68
CA TYR A 419 -4.91 -33.52 3.76
C TYR A 419 -6.34 -33.69 3.23
N TYR A 420 -6.77 -32.81 2.32
CA TYR A 420 -8.11 -32.86 1.73
C TYR A 420 -8.32 -34.10 0.84
N ARG A 421 -7.29 -34.56 0.12
CA ARG A 421 -7.35 -35.82 -0.65
C ARG A 421 -7.43 -37.07 0.22
N LYS A 422 -6.76 -37.08 1.39
CA LYS A 422 -6.75 -38.24 2.30
C LYS A 422 -8.08 -38.45 3.03
N LYS A 423 -8.84 -37.37 3.27
CA LYS A 423 -10.17 -37.42 3.93
C LYS A 423 -11.32 -37.80 3.00
N LYS A 424 -11.12 -37.77 1.67
CA LYS A 424 -12.14 -38.15 0.67
C LYS A 424 -12.10 -39.64 0.28
N HIS A 425 -11.12 -40.39 0.80
CA HIS A 425 -10.90 -41.82 0.54
C HIS A 425 -10.91 -42.69 1.81
N LEU A 426 -11.42 -42.15 2.92
CA LEU A 426 -11.82 -42.84 4.15
C LEU A 426 -13.31 -42.55 4.34
#